data_AF-X1GBN7-F1
#
_entry.id   AF-X1GBN7-F1
#
_cell.length_a   1.000
_cell.length_b   1.000
_cell.length_c   1.000
_cell.angle_alpha   90.00
_cell.angle_beta   90.00
_cell.angle_gamma   90.00
#
_symmetry.space_group_name_H-M   'P 1'
#
loop_
_entity.id
_entity.type
_entity.pdbx_description
1 polymer ?
#
loop_
_entity_poly.entity_id
_entity_poly.type
_entity_poly.pdbx_seq_one_letter_code
_entity_poly.pdbx_strand_id
1 'polypeptide(L)'
;MAIKPDGSRKSWPTLDSEANKDENENSQATEEQKLLERNWPGWEQVVIQEKRPTAVYLPRSLFAENADIYVFLACGSPKGWIALGEKSGYLSRDRRSFAGNLLRCEAIVFLQLVSIAAVAVMASSLLSWPVACFLSLAIYLVGSLRPYLQDVTQFWGHLDKTLAGYAIKGAATVVPNFASYRASEYIGVGEIINLDKLSGLLIHTSVFVVGLMMLAYLLLRSRELGK
;
A
#
# COMPACT_ATOMS: atom_id res chain seq x y z
N MET A 1 -7.47 1.13 8.74
CA MET A 1 -8.75 1.31 9.46
C MET A 1 -9.78 1.71 8.40
N ALA A 2 -10.51 0.72 7.87
CA ALA A 2 -11.52 0.98 6.86
C ALA A 2 -12.83 1.33 7.59
N ILE A 3 -13.25 2.58 7.47
CA ILE A 3 -14.55 3.02 7.97
C ILE A 3 -15.59 2.36 7.08
N LYS A 4 -16.36 1.42 7.64
CA LYS A 4 -17.53 0.84 6.99
C LYS A 4 -18.56 1.98 6.87
N PRO A 5 -18.99 2.38 5.66
CA PRO A 5 -20.08 3.34 5.55
C PRO A 5 -21.34 2.67 6.09
N ASP A 6 -21.88 3.21 7.18
CA ASP A 6 -23.25 2.95 7.60
C ASP A 6 -24.16 3.24 6.40
N GLY A 7 -24.98 2.25 6.05
CA GLY A 7 -25.93 2.30 4.93
C GLY A 7 -27.02 3.36 5.09
N SER A 8 -27.06 4.12 6.20
CA SER A 8 -27.85 5.34 6.29
C SER A 8 -27.21 6.47 5.46
N ARG A 9 -27.36 6.42 4.13
CA ARG A 9 -27.21 7.61 3.29
C ARG A 9 -28.31 8.61 3.66
N LYS A 10 -28.09 9.41 4.70
CA LYS A 10 -28.73 10.72 4.76
C LYS A 10 -28.19 11.48 3.55
N SER A 11 -29.06 11.69 2.56
CA SER A 11 -28.76 12.57 1.44
C SER A 11 -28.31 13.90 2.00
N TRP A 12 -27.09 14.32 1.67
CA TRP A 12 -26.64 15.67 1.96
C TRP A 12 -27.66 16.65 1.35
N PRO A 13 -28.00 17.74 2.05
CA PRO A 13 -28.83 18.78 1.47
C PRO A 13 -28.17 19.23 0.17
N THR A 14 -28.86 19.03 -0.95
CA THR A 14 -28.45 19.56 -2.24
C THR A 14 -28.52 21.07 -2.12
N LEU A 15 -27.36 21.72 -2.16
CA LEU A 15 -27.23 23.17 -2.24
C LEU A 15 -27.77 23.60 -3.61
N ASP A 16 -29.01 24.08 -3.64
CA ASP A 16 -29.61 24.69 -4.82
C ASP A 16 -28.81 25.94 -5.20
N SER A 17 -28.09 25.86 -6.32
CA SER A 17 -27.05 26.79 -6.74
C SER A 17 -27.56 28.07 -7.45
N GLU A 18 -28.76 28.55 -7.15
CA GLU A 18 -29.35 29.70 -7.86
C GLU A 18 -29.66 30.92 -6.97
N ALA A 19 -29.20 30.95 -5.71
CA ALA A 19 -29.42 32.10 -4.83
C ALA A 19 -28.18 33.00 -4.67
N ASN A 20 -28.18 34.10 -5.43
CA ASN A 20 -27.64 35.42 -5.07
C ASN A 20 -26.15 35.51 -4.66
N LYS A 21 -25.30 35.94 -5.61
CA LYS A 21 -23.89 35.54 -5.69
C LYS A 21 -22.88 36.36 -4.86
N ASP A 22 -23.21 37.54 -4.35
CA ASP A 22 -22.14 38.43 -3.87
C ASP A 22 -22.25 38.89 -2.40
N GLU A 23 -23.33 38.58 -1.67
CA GLU A 23 -23.48 38.96 -0.24
C GLU A 23 -23.80 37.80 0.73
N ASN A 24 -24.02 36.57 0.25
CA ASN A 24 -24.61 35.52 1.09
C ASN A 24 -23.69 34.32 1.44
N GLU A 25 -22.48 34.23 0.88
CA GLU A 25 -21.55 33.12 1.20
C GLU A 25 -21.10 33.15 2.68
N ASN A 26 -20.93 34.35 3.26
CA ASN A 26 -20.60 34.48 4.69
C ASN A 26 -21.76 34.07 5.61
N SER A 27 -23.01 34.29 5.20
CA SER A 27 -24.19 33.93 6.02
C SER A 27 -24.43 32.42 6.03
N GLN A 28 -24.22 31.74 4.89
CA GLN A 28 -24.40 30.29 4.80
C GLN A 28 -23.34 29.50 5.56
N ALA A 29 -22.06 29.89 5.46
CA ALA A 29 -20.99 29.28 6.24
C ALA A 29 -21.23 29.41 7.76
N THR A 30 -21.84 30.53 8.17
CA THR A 30 -22.19 30.80 9.57
C THR A 30 -23.33 29.88 10.07
N GLU A 31 -24.31 29.53 9.24
CA GLU A 31 -25.38 28.60 9.62
C GLU A 31 -24.91 27.16 9.71
N GLU A 32 -24.06 26.71 8.77
CA GLU A 32 -23.48 25.36 8.84
C GLU A 32 -22.62 25.17 10.09
N GLN A 33 -21.79 26.18 10.44
CA GLN A 33 -21.03 26.16 11.69
C GLN A 33 -21.95 26.05 12.91
N LYS A 34 -23.05 26.81 12.96
CA LYS A 34 -24.02 26.75 14.05
C LYS A 34 -24.73 25.39 14.14
N LEU A 35 -24.98 24.73 13.02
CA LEU A 35 -25.56 23.37 12.99
C LEU A 35 -24.56 22.33 13.49
N LEU A 36 -23.28 22.46 13.13
CA LEU A 36 -22.22 21.60 13.64
C LEU A 36 -22.04 21.77 15.16
N GLU A 37 -21.96 23.01 15.64
CA GLU A 37 -21.88 23.32 17.08
C GLU A 37 -23.07 22.77 17.87
N ARG A 38 -24.27 22.82 17.30
CA ARG A 38 -25.48 22.30 17.95
C ARG A 38 -25.49 20.77 18.03
N ASN A 39 -25.06 20.09 16.97
CA ASN A 39 -25.14 18.63 16.87
C ASN A 39 -23.99 17.92 17.58
N TRP A 40 -22.85 18.60 17.74
CA TRP A 40 -21.68 18.08 18.43
C TRP A 40 -21.18 19.14 19.42
N PRO A 41 -21.56 19.11 20.69
CA PRO A 41 -21.00 20.03 21.69
C PRO A 41 -19.60 19.56 22.13
N GLY A 42 -18.60 20.46 22.13
CA GLY A 42 -17.27 20.20 22.71
C GLY A 42 -16.15 19.77 21.75
N TRP A 43 -16.28 20.03 20.45
CA TRP A 43 -15.20 19.82 19.47
C TRP A 43 -14.31 21.07 19.36
N GLU A 44 -13.05 20.85 19.04
CA GLU A 44 -12.08 21.90 18.75
C GLU A 44 -11.90 22.01 17.22
N GLN A 45 -12.31 23.13 16.63
CA GLN A 45 -12.12 23.36 15.19
C GLN A 45 -10.73 23.93 14.92
N VAL A 46 -9.97 23.26 14.05
CA VAL A 46 -8.77 23.83 13.46
C VAL A 46 -9.03 24.08 11.98
N VAL A 47 -9.28 25.34 11.63
CA VAL A 47 -9.45 25.76 10.22
C VAL A 47 -8.08 26.06 9.64
N ILE A 48 -7.68 25.29 8.64
CA ILE A 48 -6.39 25.48 7.95
C ILE A 48 -6.69 26.01 6.56
N GLN A 49 -6.48 27.31 6.38
CA GLN A 49 -6.65 28.00 5.10
C GLN A 49 -5.34 28.00 4.32
N GLU A 50 -4.78 26.82 4.04
CA GLU A 50 -3.61 26.71 3.18
C GLU A 50 -4.02 26.40 1.74
N LYS A 51 -3.39 27.12 0.80
CA LYS A 51 -3.58 26.87 -0.63
C LYS A 51 -2.71 25.68 -1.05
N ARG A 52 -3.29 24.48 -0.98
CA ARG A 52 -2.66 23.17 -1.33
C ARG A 52 -1.63 22.67 -0.31
N PRO A 53 -2.02 22.45 0.97
CA PRO A 53 -1.11 21.87 1.95
C PRO A 53 -0.71 20.45 1.52
N THR A 54 0.60 20.16 1.50
CA THR A 54 1.09 18.77 1.32
C THR A 54 1.01 17.99 2.62
N ALA A 55 1.15 18.69 3.75
CA ALA A 55 1.03 18.12 5.09
C ALA A 55 0.31 19.12 5.99
N VAL A 56 -0.60 18.61 6.82
CA VAL A 56 -1.32 19.38 7.83
C VAL A 56 -0.88 18.86 9.20
N TYR A 57 -0.29 19.73 10.01
CA TYR A 57 0.12 19.38 11.36
C TYR A 57 -1.01 19.65 12.34
N LEU A 58 -1.57 18.58 12.88
CA LEU A 58 -2.59 18.67 13.92
C LEU A 58 -1.93 18.75 15.31
N PRO A 59 -2.38 19.64 16.21
CA PRO A 59 -1.87 19.69 17.57
C PRO A 59 -2.16 18.38 18.31
N ARG A 60 -1.24 17.98 19.21
CA ARG A 60 -1.34 16.72 19.96
C ARG A 60 -2.57 16.66 20.89
N SER A 61 -3.09 17.81 21.31
CA SER A 61 -4.29 17.93 22.15
C SER A 61 -5.51 17.27 21.50
N LEU A 62 -5.61 17.28 20.17
CA LEU A 62 -6.71 16.68 19.43
C LEU A 62 -6.72 15.14 19.46
N PHE A 63 -5.60 14.51 19.88
CA PHE A 63 -5.46 13.05 19.89
C PHE A 63 -5.63 12.45 21.30
N ALA A 64 -6.60 12.94 22.07
CA ALA A 64 -7.00 12.32 23.33
C ALA A 64 -7.32 10.82 23.13
N GLU A 65 -7.16 10.00 24.17
CA GLU A 65 -7.17 8.52 24.07
C GLU A 65 -8.40 7.92 23.39
N ASN A 66 -9.53 8.65 23.32
CA ASN A 66 -10.77 8.21 22.67
C ASN A 66 -11.43 9.30 21.80
N ALA A 67 -10.65 10.23 21.23
CA ALA A 67 -11.21 11.28 20.38
C ALA A 67 -11.43 10.78 18.94
N ASP A 68 -12.65 10.93 18.44
CA ASP A 68 -12.96 10.77 17.03
C ASP A 68 -12.49 12.02 16.26
N ILE A 69 -11.71 11.82 15.20
CA ILE A 69 -11.18 12.90 14.37
C ILE A 69 -11.98 12.94 13.07
N TYR A 70 -12.69 14.05 12.86
CA TYR A 70 -13.39 14.33 11.61
C TYR A 70 -12.57 15.33 10.79
N VAL A 71 -12.20 14.93 9.58
CA VAL A 71 -11.47 15.79 8.64
C VAL A 71 -12.43 16.21 7.54
N PHE A 72 -12.79 17.49 7.54
CA PHE A 72 -13.62 18.09 6.49
C PHE A 72 -12.72 18.75 5.45
N LEU A 73 -12.88 18.36 4.20
CA LEU A 73 -12.14 18.91 3.06
C LEU A 73 -13.14 19.66 2.17
N ALA A 74 -12.94 20.98 2.05
CA ALA A 74 -13.79 21.84 1.24
C ALA A 74 -12.97 22.51 0.13
N CYS A 75 -13.54 22.64 -1.07
CA CYS A 75 -12.93 23.37 -2.17
C CYS A 75 -13.51 24.78 -2.22
N GLY A 76 -12.70 25.79 -1.93
CA GLY A 76 -13.14 27.18 -2.02
C GLY A 76 -13.32 27.71 -3.45
N SER A 77 -13.14 26.89 -4.49
CA SER A 77 -13.33 27.30 -5.89
C SER A 77 -14.62 26.70 -6.43
N PRO A 78 -15.56 27.50 -6.98
CA PRO A 78 -16.84 27.01 -7.50
C PRO A 78 -16.69 26.10 -8.73
N LYS A 79 -15.52 26.07 -9.37
CA LYS A 79 -15.18 25.16 -10.47
C LYS A 79 -14.12 24.12 -10.09
N GLY A 80 -13.71 24.11 -8.82
CA GLY A 80 -12.74 23.17 -8.30
C GLY A 80 -13.41 21.88 -7.84
N TRP A 81 -12.69 20.77 -7.94
CA TRP A 81 -13.07 19.50 -7.34
C TRP A 81 -11.88 18.97 -6.55
N ILE A 82 -12.17 18.24 -5.47
CA ILE A 82 -11.13 17.59 -4.66
C ILE A 82 -11.00 16.15 -5.15
N ALA A 83 -9.86 15.86 -5.76
CA ALA A 83 -9.48 14.52 -6.16
C ALA A 83 -8.98 13.72 -4.94
N LEU A 84 -9.88 13.09 -4.20
CA LEU A 84 -9.49 12.12 -3.17
C LEU A 84 -9.57 10.72 -3.76
N GLY A 85 -8.42 10.10 -4.01
CA GLY A 85 -8.32 8.66 -4.18
C GLY A 85 -8.29 7.95 -2.82
N GLU A 86 -8.46 6.62 -2.83
CA GLU A 86 -8.44 5.80 -1.61
C GLU A 86 -7.16 5.95 -0.78
N LYS A 87 -6.06 6.41 -1.40
CA LYS A 87 -4.74 6.60 -0.78
C LYS A 87 -4.35 8.08 -0.60
N SER A 88 -5.28 9.02 -0.76
CA SER A 88 -4.96 10.45 -0.78
C SER A 88 -4.80 11.11 0.59
N GLY A 89 -5.20 10.42 1.68
CA GLY A 89 -5.03 10.92 3.04
C GLY A 89 -4.42 9.86 3.94
N TYR A 90 -3.36 10.23 4.67
CA TYR A 90 -2.77 9.39 5.71
C TYR A 90 -2.62 10.20 7.00
N LEU A 91 -3.02 9.60 8.10
CA LEU A 91 -2.85 10.17 9.43
C LEU A 91 -1.65 9.47 10.07
N SER A 92 -0.48 10.12 10.06
CA SER A 92 0.71 9.59 10.71
C SER A 92 0.84 10.19 12.11
N ARG A 93 0.64 9.37 13.14
CA ARG A 93 0.68 9.80 14.56
C ARG A 93 2.11 9.93 15.10
N ASP A 94 3.10 9.39 14.41
CA ASP A 94 4.30 8.89 15.07
C ASP A 94 5.58 9.62 14.65
N ARG A 95 6.30 10.17 15.62
CA ARG A 95 7.60 10.84 15.44
C ARG A 95 8.76 9.85 15.63
N ARG A 96 8.71 8.70 14.97
CA ARG A 96 9.86 7.78 15.00
C ARG A 96 11.02 8.37 14.21
N SER A 97 12.23 7.94 14.57
CA SER A 97 13.44 8.39 13.87
C SER A 97 13.35 8.03 12.39
N PHE A 98 13.56 9.03 11.53
CA PHE A 98 13.68 8.85 10.08
C PHE A 98 14.72 7.77 9.75
N ALA A 99 15.88 7.82 10.43
CA ALA A 99 16.96 6.85 10.27
C ALA A 99 16.51 5.40 10.56
N GLY A 100 15.67 5.20 11.58
CA GLY A 100 15.14 3.87 11.91
C GLY A 100 14.19 3.33 10.83
N ASN A 101 13.38 4.20 10.23
CA ASN A 101 12.51 3.80 9.12
C ASN A 101 13.33 3.54 7.83
N LEU A 102 14.34 4.37 7.57
CA LEU A 102 15.25 4.20 6.43
C LEU A 102 15.98 2.85 6.51
N LEU A 103 16.51 2.49 7.68
CA LEU A 103 17.17 1.20 7.90
C LEU A 103 16.22 0.02 7.66
N ARG A 104 14.93 0.15 8.05
CA ARG A 104 13.92 -0.88 7.77
C ARG A 104 13.61 -0.99 6.27
N CYS A 105 13.55 0.14 5.57
CA CYS A 105 13.38 0.14 4.11
C CYS A 105 14.55 -0.57 3.43
N GLU A 106 15.78 -0.25 3.83
CA GLU A 106 16.99 -0.88 3.33
C GLU A 106 17.01 -2.39 3.62
N ALA A 107 16.60 -2.80 4.83
CA ALA A 107 16.48 -4.22 5.18
C ALA A 107 15.47 -4.97 4.28
N ILE A 108 14.34 -4.35 3.92
CA ILE A 108 13.37 -4.96 2.99
C ILE A 108 14.00 -5.16 1.60
N VAL A 109 14.68 -4.13 1.07
CA VAL A 109 15.36 -4.23 -0.24
C VAL A 109 16.47 -5.29 -0.19
N PHE A 110 17.21 -5.36 0.91
CA PHE A 110 18.23 -6.38 1.12
C PHE A 110 17.63 -7.80 1.10
N LEU A 111 16.53 -8.06 1.82
CA LEU A 111 15.84 -9.35 1.81
C LEU A 111 15.33 -9.72 0.40
N GLN A 112 14.89 -8.74 -0.37
CA GLN A 112 14.49 -8.93 -1.76
C GLN A 112 15.69 -9.36 -2.63
N LEU A 113 16.85 -8.70 -2.47
CA LEU A 113 18.08 -9.06 -3.19
C LEU A 113 18.57 -10.47 -2.82
N VAL A 114 18.52 -10.83 -1.53
CA VAL A 114 18.87 -12.18 -1.06
C VAL A 114 17.99 -13.25 -1.72
N SER A 115 16.68 -12.97 -1.85
CA SER A 115 15.75 -13.89 -2.52
C SER A 115 16.09 -14.09 -4.00
N ILE A 116 16.42 -13.00 -4.71
CA ILE A 116 16.81 -13.06 -6.13
C ILE A 116 18.17 -13.78 -6.29
N ALA A 117 19.12 -13.52 -5.40
CA ALA A 117 20.42 -14.18 -5.40
C ALA A 117 20.28 -15.70 -5.18
N ALA A 118 19.42 -16.14 -4.26
CA ALA A 118 19.17 -17.56 -4.04
C ALA A 118 18.58 -18.25 -5.29
N VAL A 119 17.65 -17.59 -6.00
CA VAL A 119 17.13 -18.07 -7.28
C VAL A 119 18.24 -18.16 -8.33
N ALA A 120 19.10 -17.14 -8.42
CA ALA A 120 20.21 -17.14 -9.37
C ALA A 120 21.22 -18.25 -9.10
N VAL A 121 21.55 -18.50 -7.83
CA VAL A 121 22.42 -19.61 -7.40
C VAL A 121 21.78 -20.95 -7.76
N MET A 122 20.51 -21.14 -7.44
CA MET A 122 19.78 -22.37 -7.82
C MET A 122 19.76 -22.55 -9.34
N ALA A 123 19.48 -21.50 -10.11
CA ALA A 123 19.46 -21.57 -11.58
C ALA A 123 20.84 -21.89 -12.16
N SER A 124 21.91 -21.32 -11.60
CA SER A 124 23.29 -21.58 -12.05
C SER A 124 23.73 -23.04 -11.84
N SER A 125 23.09 -23.78 -10.93
CA SER A 125 23.38 -25.21 -10.71
C SER A 125 22.87 -26.10 -11.86
N LEU A 126 21.88 -25.64 -12.63
CA LEU A 126 21.24 -26.39 -13.71
C LEU A 126 21.53 -25.84 -15.09
N LEU A 127 21.59 -24.51 -15.21
CA LEU A 127 21.63 -23.78 -16.47
C LEU A 127 22.99 -23.12 -16.67
N SER A 128 23.33 -22.85 -17.93
CA SER A 128 24.48 -22.02 -18.25
C SER A 128 24.28 -20.59 -17.74
N TRP A 129 25.39 -19.87 -17.52
CA TRP A 129 25.38 -18.54 -16.92
C TRP A 129 24.37 -17.56 -17.55
N PRO A 130 24.30 -17.39 -18.89
CA PRO A 130 23.34 -16.45 -19.48
C PRO A 130 21.88 -16.83 -19.23
N VAL A 131 21.57 -18.13 -19.32
CA VAL A 131 20.19 -18.61 -19.17
C VAL A 131 19.74 -18.50 -17.71
N ALA A 132 20.64 -18.74 -16.75
CA ALA A 132 20.35 -18.53 -15.34
C ALA A 132 20.01 -17.06 -15.04
N CYS A 133 20.70 -16.10 -15.67
CA CYS A 133 20.39 -14.69 -15.55
C CYS A 133 18.98 -14.36 -16.09
N PHE A 134 18.65 -14.84 -17.30
CA PHE A 134 17.31 -14.62 -17.88
C PHE A 134 16.19 -15.26 -17.06
N LEU A 135 16.41 -16.47 -16.56
CA LEU A 135 15.44 -17.15 -15.70
C LEU A 135 15.20 -16.37 -14.40
N SER A 136 16.27 -15.87 -13.77
CA SER A 136 16.18 -15.06 -12.55
C SER A 136 15.40 -13.77 -12.81
N LEU A 137 15.65 -13.11 -13.94
CA LEU A 137 14.90 -11.92 -14.37
C LEU A 137 13.42 -12.24 -14.60
N ALA A 138 13.11 -13.35 -15.28
CA ALA A 138 11.74 -13.78 -15.52
C ALA A 138 10.98 -14.05 -14.21
N ILE A 139 11.61 -14.77 -13.27
CA ILE A 139 11.04 -15.04 -11.94
C ILE A 139 10.81 -13.73 -11.17
N TYR A 140 11.76 -12.80 -11.23
CA TYR A 140 11.63 -11.48 -10.64
C TYR A 140 10.43 -10.70 -11.23
N LEU A 141 10.29 -10.69 -12.55
CA LEU A 141 9.18 -10.02 -13.23
C LEU A 141 7.83 -10.63 -12.85
N VAL A 142 7.72 -11.96 -12.88
CA VAL A 142 6.49 -12.67 -12.49
C VAL A 142 6.13 -12.38 -11.03
N GLY A 143 7.08 -12.45 -10.11
CA GLY A 143 6.82 -12.16 -8.69
C GLY A 143 6.50 -10.69 -8.44
N SER A 144 7.04 -9.76 -9.23
CA SER A 144 6.74 -8.32 -9.15
C SER A 144 5.37 -7.96 -9.72
N LEU A 145 4.91 -8.72 -10.73
CA LEU A 145 3.61 -8.56 -11.39
C LEU A 145 2.49 -9.37 -10.75
N ARG A 146 2.80 -10.20 -9.74
CA ARG A 146 1.83 -11.09 -9.09
C ARG A 146 0.51 -10.42 -8.68
N PRO A 147 0.46 -9.22 -8.06
CA PRO A 147 -0.81 -8.56 -7.74
C PRO A 147 -1.67 -8.32 -8.99
N TYR A 148 -1.06 -7.81 -10.06
CA TYR A 148 -1.76 -7.58 -11.32
C TYR A 148 -2.22 -8.88 -11.97
N LEU A 149 -1.40 -9.95 -11.89
CA LEU A 149 -1.79 -11.27 -12.39
C LEU A 149 -3.01 -11.81 -11.63
N GLN A 150 -3.10 -11.57 -10.32
CA GLN A 150 -4.26 -11.95 -9.52
C GLN A 150 -5.50 -11.17 -9.94
N ASP A 151 -5.39 -9.86 -10.17
CA ASP A 151 -6.49 -9.03 -10.66
C ASP A 151 -6.98 -9.48 -12.05
N VAL A 152 -6.06 -9.80 -12.96
CA VAL A 152 -6.36 -10.34 -14.29
C VAL A 152 -7.10 -11.68 -14.18
N THR A 153 -6.66 -12.59 -13.29
CA THR A 153 -7.37 -13.87 -13.11
C THR A 153 -8.79 -13.69 -12.59
N GLN A 154 -9.05 -12.68 -11.76
CA GLN A 154 -10.40 -12.35 -11.29
C GLN A 154 -11.28 -11.77 -12.40
N PHE A 155 -10.71 -10.89 -13.23
CA PHE A 155 -11.44 -10.26 -14.33
C PHE A 155 -11.82 -11.26 -15.42
N TRP A 156 -10.90 -12.13 -15.79
CA TRP A 156 -11.06 -13.12 -16.86
C TRP A 156 -11.48 -14.48 -16.29
N GLY A 157 -12.56 -14.55 -15.50
CA GLY A 157 -12.98 -15.75 -14.74
C GLY A 157 -13.14 -17.09 -15.50
N HIS A 158 -12.97 -17.10 -16.82
CA HIS A 158 -12.87 -18.28 -17.68
C HIS A 158 -11.44 -18.83 -17.82
N LEU A 159 -10.38 -18.02 -17.64
CA LEU A 159 -8.98 -18.47 -17.60
C LEU A 159 -8.73 -19.47 -16.46
N ASP A 160 -9.52 -19.38 -15.39
CA ASP A 160 -9.44 -20.27 -14.23
C ASP A 160 -9.66 -21.75 -14.57
N LYS A 161 -10.35 -22.06 -15.69
CA LYS A 161 -10.57 -23.43 -16.15
C LYS A 161 -9.55 -23.89 -17.20
N THR A 162 -8.72 -22.99 -17.70
CA THR A 162 -7.73 -23.30 -18.74
C THR A 162 -6.41 -23.75 -18.13
N LEU A 163 -5.64 -24.56 -18.89
CA LEU A 163 -4.28 -24.97 -18.49
C LEU A 163 -3.39 -23.77 -18.14
N ALA A 164 -3.58 -22.63 -18.83
CA ALA A 164 -2.87 -21.40 -18.57
C ALA A 164 -3.14 -20.84 -17.16
N GLY A 165 -4.40 -20.89 -16.69
CA GLY A 165 -4.76 -20.45 -15.34
C GLY A 165 -4.07 -21.29 -14.26
N TYR A 166 -4.02 -22.62 -14.43
CA TYR A 166 -3.29 -23.50 -13.52
C TYR A 166 -1.78 -23.23 -13.55
N ALA A 167 -1.20 -22.99 -14.72
CA ALA A 167 0.22 -22.64 -14.84
C ALA A 167 0.55 -21.32 -14.13
N ILE A 168 -0.28 -20.28 -14.29
CA ILE A 168 -0.11 -18.98 -13.62
C ILE A 168 -0.27 -19.13 -12.10
N LYS A 169 -1.29 -19.85 -11.63
CA LYS A 169 -1.49 -20.11 -10.18
C LYS A 169 -0.34 -20.93 -9.60
N GLY A 170 0.15 -21.94 -10.32
CA GLY A 170 1.30 -22.73 -9.93
C GLY A 170 2.56 -21.88 -9.83
N ALA A 171 2.88 -21.12 -10.88
CA ALA A 171 4.01 -20.20 -10.88
C ALA A 171 3.90 -19.16 -9.75
N ALA A 172 2.72 -18.55 -9.56
CA ALA A 172 2.49 -17.59 -8.49
C ALA A 172 2.61 -18.22 -7.09
N THR A 173 2.33 -19.52 -6.94
CA THR A 173 2.46 -20.21 -5.65
C THR A 173 3.93 -20.45 -5.29
N VAL A 174 4.75 -20.81 -6.27
CA VAL A 174 6.18 -21.10 -6.08
C VAL A 174 7.03 -19.82 -6.01
N VAL A 175 6.65 -18.79 -6.77
CA VAL A 175 7.41 -17.54 -6.87
C VAL A 175 7.11 -16.64 -5.65
N PRO A 176 8.15 -16.12 -4.97
CA PRO A 176 7.96 -15.21 -3.85
C PRO A 176 7.25 -13.94 -4.33
N ASN A 177 6.36 -13.41 -3.49
CA ASN A 177 5.64 -12.20 -3.82
C ASN A 177 6.56 -10.97 -3.69
N PHE A 178 7.32 -10.62 -4.73
CA PHE A 178 8.22 -9.46 -4.70
C PHE A 178 7.48 -8.13 -4.54
N ALA A 179 6.19 -8.08 -4.86
CA ALA A 179 5.40 -6.86 -4.64
C ALA A 179 5.25 -6.49 -3.15
N SER A 180 5.37 -7.45 -2.22
CA SER A 180 5.34 -7.15 -0.78
C SER A 180 6.61 -6.46 -0.27
N TYR A 181 7.70 -6.47 -1.06
CA TYR A 181 9.01 -5.88 -0.77
C TYR A 181 9.15 -4.44 -1.31
N ARG A 182 8.08 -3.83 -1.84
CA ARG A 182 8.11 -2.46 -2.38
C ARG A 182 8.32 -1.41 -1.28
N ALA A 183 9.56 -1.22 -0.86
CA ALA A 183 9.95 -0.20 0.13
C ALA A 183 9.67 1.23 -0.34
N SER A 184 9.66 1.46 -1.67
CA SER A 184 9.41 2.77 -2.27
C SER A 184 8.03 3.35 -1.93
N GLU A 185 7.01 2.50 -1.75
CA GLU A 185 5.67 2.95 -1.38
C GLU A 185 5.67 3.52 0.05
N TYR A 186 6.42 2.89 0.96
CA TYR A 186 6.57 3.36 2.34
C TYR A 186 7.38 4.65 2.45
N ILE A 187 8.46 4.76 1.67
CA ILE A 187 9.29 5.97 1.66
C ILE A 187 8.52 7.15 1.05
N GLY A 188 7.81 6.94 -0.05
CA GLY A 188 7.08 8.01 -0.74
C GLY A 188 5.93 8.57 0.10
N VAL A 189 5.28 7.73 0.90
CA VAL A 189 4.19 8.13 1.80
C VAL A 189 4.72 8.60 3.16
N GLY A 190 5.98 8.30 3.50
CA GLY A 190 6.52 8.53 4.83
C GLY A 190 5.87 7.63 5.91
N GLU A 191 5.32 6.49 5.49
CA GLU A 191 4.70 5.54 6.40
C GLU A 191 5.78 4.76 7.16
N ILE A 192 5.56 4.57 8.46
CA ILE A 192 6.48 3.78 9.29
C ILE A 192 6.24 2.31 9.01
N ILE A 193 7.31 1.61 8.65
CA ILE A 193 7.26 0.17 8.47
C ILE A 193 7.11 -0.49 9.85
N ASN A 194 5.99 -1.21 10.01
CA ASN A 194 5.73 -2.05 11.18
C ASN A 194 6.77 -3.16 11.27
N LEU A 195 7.33 -3.36 12.48
CA LEU A 195 8.37 -4.38 12.70
C LEU A 195 7.83 -5.79 12.47
N ASP A 196 6.55 -6.03 12.76
CA ASP A 196 5.87 -7.31 12.51
C ASP A 196 5.81 -7.65 11.02
N LYS A 197 5.67 -6.64 10.15
CA LYS A 197 5.74 -6.85 8.71
C LYS A 197 7.15 -7.24 8.29
N LEU A 198 8.16 -6.58 8.84
CA LEU A 198 9.56 -6.89 8.55
C LEU A 198 9.94 -8.30 9.00
N SER A 199 9.53 -8.71 10.20
CA SER A 199 9.80 -10.07 10.70
C SER A 199 9.07 -11.14 9.88
N GLY A 200 7.83 -10.88 9.46
CA GLY A 200 7.08 -11.75 8.55
C GLY A 200 7.79 -11.92 7.20
N LEU A 201 8.31 -10.82 6.62
CA LEU A 201 9.11 -10.88 5.39
C LEU A 201 10.40 -11.68 5.61
N LEU A 202 11.11 -11.44 6.72
CA LEU A 202 12.35 -12.15 7.05
C LEU A 202 12.13 -13.67 7.16
N ILE A 203 11.07 -14.11 7.84
CA ILE A 203 10.73 -15.55 7.96
C ILE A 203 10.42 -16.12 6.58
N HIS A 204 9.58 -15.44 5.80
CA HIS A 204 9.22 -15.89 4.46
C HIS A 204 10.44 -15.98 3.53
N THR A 205 11.32 -14.97 3.54
CA THR A 205 12.59 -15.00 2.78
C THR A 205 13.46 -16.16 3.23
N SER A 206 13.61 -16.37 4.54
CA SER A 206 14.48 -17.41 5.09
C SER A 206 14.01 -18.80 4.69
N VAL A 207 12.71 -19.10 4.85
CA VAL A 207 12.13 -20.39 4.42
C VAL A 207 12.31 -20.62 2.93
N PHE A 208 12.06 -19.58 2.12
CA PHE A 208 12.23 -19.65 0.67
C PHE A 208 13.68 -19.93 0.25
N VAL A 209 14.64 -19.20 0.83
CA VAL A 209 16.07 -19.37 0.54
C VAL A 209 16.55 -20.77 0.95
N VAL A 210 16.20 -21.22 2.16
CA VAL A 210 16.57 -22.56 2.63
C VAL A 210 16.00 -23.66 1.73
N GLY A 211 14.73 -23.52 1.33
CA GLY A 211 14.09 -24.46 0.40
C GLY A 211 14.79 -24.50 -0.97
N LEU A 212 15.13 -23.35 -1.54
CA LEU A 212 15.87 -23.28 -2.81
C LEU A 212 17.29 -23.83 -2.70
N MET A 213 18.00 -23.57 -1.60
CA MET A 213 19.34 -24.09 -1.39
C MET A 213 19.33 -25.62 -1.23
N MET A 214 18.34 -26.16 -0.52
CA MET A 214 18.13 -27.60 -0.42
C MET A 214 17.84 -28.22 -1.79
N LEU A 215 16.98 -27.59 -2.60
CA LEU A 215 16.69 -28.04 -3.95
C LEU A 215 17.95 -28.00 -4.85
N ALA A 216 18.69 -26.89 -4.82
CA ALA A 216 19.95 -26.75 -5.56
C ALA A 216 20.96 -27.85 -5.17
N TYR A 217 21.08 -28.16 -3.87
CA TYR A 217 21.94 -29.23 -3.39
C TYR A 217 21.52 -30.61 -3.94
N LEU A 218 20.21 -30.93 -3.92
CA LEU A 218 19.71 -32.20 -4.47
C LEU A 218 19.96 -32.33 -5.97
N LEU A 219 19.82 -31.22 -6.70
CA LEU A 219 20.08 -31.17 -8.15
C LEU A 219 21.56 -31.31 -8.48
N LEU A 220 22.45 -30.75 -7.66
CA LEU A 220 23.89 -30.98 -7.80
C LEU A 220 24.25 -32.44 -7.51
N ARG A 221 23.69 -33.01 -6.44
CA ARG A 221 23.92 -34.40 -6.06
C ARG A 221 23.46 -35.38 -7.14
N SER A 222 22.31 -35.14 -7.78
CA SER A 222 21.83 -36.02 -8.85
C SER A 222 22.71 -35.96 -10.10
N ARG A 223 23.32 -34.81 -10.40
CA ARG A 223 24.29 -34.67 -11.50
C ARG A 223 25.58 -35.46 -11.27
N GLU A 224 26.00 -35.63 -10.02
CA GLU A 224 27.20 -36.40 -9.69
C GLU A 224 26.98 -37.91 -9.83
N LEU A 225 25.79 -38.41 -9.48
CA LEU A 225 25.45 -39.84 -9.55
C LEU A 225 25.16 -40.34 -10.98
N GLY A 226 24.90 -39.43 -11.92
CA GLY A 226 24.58 -39.76 -13.31
C GLY A 226 25.79 -39.92 -14.24
N LYS A 227 27.01 -39.86 -13.69
CA LYS A 227 28.27 -40.13 -14.41
C LYS A 227 28.88 -41.42 -13.90
#